data_AF-A0A922ZLN8-F1
#
_entry.id   AF-A0A922ZLN8-F1
#
_cell.length_a   1.000
_cell.length_b   1.000
_cell.length_c   1.000
_cell.angle_alpha   90.00
_cell.angle_beta   90.00
_cell.angle_gamma   90.00
#
_symmetry.space_group_name_H-M   'P 1'
#
loop_
_entity.id
_entity.type
_entity.pdbx_description
1 polymer ?
#
loop_
_entity_poly.entity_id
_entity_poly.type
_entity_poly.pdbx_seq_one_letter_code
_entity_poly.pdbx_strand_id
1 'polypeptide(L)' 'MKTRLQLVNNVIGQLSGIKKMMECEEDCFKVLTQIKAARSALDSLTAKYLQDNFTDCVNKDTKNTEKICKKFFEEIIK' A
#
# COMPACT_ATOMS: atom_id res chain seq x y z
N MET A 1 -8.05 -15.73 4.08
CA MET A 1 -7.73 -14.34 3.67
C MET A 1 -6.53 -13.86 4.50
N LYS A 2 -5.56 -13.14 3.92
CA LYS A 2 -4.35 -12.69 4.65
C LYS A 2 -4.71 -11.60 5.68
N THR A 3 -3.99 -11.55 6.81
CA THR A 3 -4.13 -10.49 7.81
C THR A 3 -3.37 -9.22 7.40
N ARG A 4 -3.70 -8.06 8.00
CA ARG A 4 -2.99 -6.79 7.79
C ARG A 4 -1.47 -6.92 8.04
N LEU A 5 -1.09 -7.63 9.10
CA LEU A 5 0.33 -7.88 9.43
C LEU A 5 1.02 -8.79 8.40
N GLN A 6 0.32 -9.82 7.91
CA GLN A 6 0.85 -10.67 6.83
C GLN A 6 1.06 -9.87 5.54
N LEU A 7 0.19 -8.89 5.25
CA LEU A 7 0.37 -8.00 4.10
C LEU A 7 1.57 -7.06 4.27
N VAL A 8 1.76 -6.47 5.45
CA VAL A 8 2.96 -5.68 5.79
C VAL A 8 4.24 -6.49 5.58
N ASN A 9 4.29 -7.71 6.11
CA ASN A 9 5.47 -8.56 5.97
C ASN A 9 5.80 -8.88 4.49
N ASN A 10 4.79 -9.02 3.62
CA ASN A 10 5.01 -9.21 2.19
C ASN A 10 5.64 -7.97 1.54
N VAL A 11 5.14 -6.77 1.86
CA VAL A 11 5.69 -5.51 1.34
C VAL A 11 7.14 -5.32 1.78
N ILE A 12 7.45 -5.59 3.06
CA ILE A 12 8.83 -5.53 3.58
C ILE A 12 9.74 -6.51 2.82
N GLY A 13 9.28 -7.73 2.56
CA GLY A 13 10.03 -8.73 1.80
C GLY A 13 10.31 -8.28 0.37
N GLN A 14 9.32 -7.70 -0.32
CA GLN A 14 9.49 -7.15 -1.67
C GLN A 14 10.49 -5.99 -1.71
N LEU A 15 10.38 -5.03 -0.77
CA LEU A 15 11.32 -3.91 -0.67
C LEU A 15 12.74 -4.38 -0.37
N SER A 16 12.89 -5.38 0.51
CA SER A 16 14.19 -5.99 0.81
C SER A 16 14.78 -6.69 -0.42
N GLY A 17 13.94 -7.33 -1.24
CA GLY A 17 14.35 -7.92 -2.51
C GLY A 17 14.80 -6.86 -3.53
N ILE A 18 14.02 -5.80 -3.72
CA ILE A 18 14.36 -4.68 -4.60
C ILE A 18 15.70 -4.06 -4.21
N LYS A 19 15.93 -3.82 -2.92
CA LYS A 19 17.21 -3.31 -2.40
C LYS A 19 18.38 -4.18 -2.86
N LYS A 20 18.29 -5.50 -2.67
CA LYS A 20 19.33 -6.44 -3.11
C LYS A 20 19.54 -6.42 -4.63
N MET A 21 18.46 -6.34 -5.41
CA MET A 21 18.56 -6.25 -6.87
C MET A 21 19.32 -4.99 -7.32
N MET A 22 19.10 -3.86 -6.64
CA MET A 22 19.83 -2.62 -6.90
C MET A 22 21.31 -2.74 -6.49
N GLU A 23 21.60 -3.33 -5.33
CA GLU A 23 22.97 -3.56 -4.87
C GLU A 23 23.75 -4.53 -5.78
N CYS A 24 23.06 -5.46 -6.44
CA CYS A 24 23.64 -6.41 -7.39
C CYS A 24 23.63 -5.92 -8.85
N GLU A 25 23.24 -4.67 -9.12
CA GLU A 25 23.14 -4.08 -10.46
C GLU A 25 22.31 -4.95 -11.45
N GLU A 26 21.20 -5.54 -10.96
CA GLU A 26 20.28 -6.32 -11.79
C GLU A 26 19.65 -5.49 -12.92
N ASP A 27 19.13 -6.20 -13.93
CA ASP A 27 18.49 -5.59 -15.08
C ASP A 27 17.39 -4.57 -14.70
N CYS A 28 17.47 -3.39 -15.33
CA CYS A 28 16.58 -2.26 -15.06
C CYS A 28 15.09 -2.64 -15.20
N PHE A 29 14.74 -3.39 -16.25
CA PHE A 29 13.35 -3.79 -16.47
C PHE A 29 12.85 -4.75 -15.39
N LYS A 30 13.68 -5.67 -14.91
CA LYS A 30 13.36 -6.54 -13.76
C LYS A 30 13.15 -5.73 -12.47
N VAL A 31 14.04 -4.79 -12.16
CA VAL A 31 13.91 -3.93 -10.97
C VAL A 31 12.60 -3.12 -11.03
N LEU A 32 12.30 -2.50 -12.17
CA LEU A 32 11.05 -1.76 -12.39
C LEU A 32 9.81 -2.64 -12.24
N THR A 33 9.87 -3.89 -12.70
CA THR A 33 8.79 -4.86 -12.54
C THR A 33 8.55 -5.20 -11.07
N GLN A 34 9.61 -5.40 -10.29
CA GLN A 34 9.49 -5.66 -8.85
C GLN A 34 8.97 -4.45 -8.08
N ILE A 35 9.37 -3.22 -8.46
CA ILE A 35 8.82 -1.99 -7.88
C ILE A 35 7.31 -1.91 -8.13
N LYS A 36 6.86 -2.20 -9.36
CA LYS A 36 5.41 -2.26 -9.66
C LYS A 36 4.69 -3.32 -8.81
N ALA A 37 5.29 -4.50 -8.63
CA ALA A 37 4.73 -5.54 -7.78
C ALA A 37 4.62 -5.12 -6.30
N ALA A 38 5.63 -4.39 -5.79
CA ALA A 38 5.63 -3.84 -4.44
C ALA A 38 4.54 -2.77 -4.25
N ARG A 39 4.33 -1.92 -5.26
CA ARG A 39 3.22 -0.95 -5.26
C ARG A 39 1.87 -1.65 -5.16
N SER A 40 1.61 -2.66 -5.99
CA SER A 40 0.34 -3.41 -5.94
C SER A 40 0.11 -4.14 -4.61
N ALA A 41 1.16 -4.64 -3.97
CA ALA A 41 1.06 -5.23 -2.63
C ALA A 41 0.73 -4.17 -1.56
N LEU A 42 1.32 -2.98 -1.68
CA LEU A 42 1.01 -1.83 -0.82
C LEU A 42 -0.44 -1.38 -1.01
N ASP A 43 -0.95 -1.30 -2.25
CA ASP A 43 -2.34 -0.94 -2.53
C ASP A 43 -3.31 -1.94 -1.88
N SER A 44 -2.98 -3.23 -1.94
CA SER A 44 -3.74 -4.30 -1.28
C SER A 44 -3.76 -4.16 0.25
N LEU A 45 -2.62 -3.79 0.85
CA LEU A 45 -2.51 -3.49 2.28
C LEU A 45 -3.37 -2.28 2.64
N THR A 46 -3.30 -1.21 1.84
CA THR A 46 -4.06 0.02 2.08
C THR A 46 -5.56 -0.25 2.04
N ALA A 47 -6.05 -0.95 1.01
CA ALA A 47 -7.45 -1.34 0.91
C ALA A 47 -7.89 -2.18 2.11
N LYS A 48 -7.07 -3.15 2.55
CA LYS A 48 -7.39 -3.98 3.71
C LYS A 48 -7.41 -3.20 5.01
N TYR A 49 -6.43 -2.32 5.22
CA TYR A 49 -6.39 -1.47 6.40
C TYR A 49 -7.57 -0.51 6.45
N LEU A 50 -7.94 0.08 5.31
CA LEU A 50 -9.12 0.94 5.21
C LEU A 50 -10.40 0.15 5.51
N GLN A 51 -10.58 -1.03 4.90
CA GLN A 51 -11.75 -1.87 5.16
C GLN A 51 -11.90 -2.18 6.65
N ASP A 52 -10.81 -2.50 7.33
CA ASP A 52 -10.83 -2.89 8.73
C ASP A 52 -11.01 -1.70 9.70
N ASN A 53 -10.78 -0.45 9.26
CA ASN A 53 -10.86 0.75 10.11
C ASN A 53 -11.72 1.88 9.51
N PHE A 54 -12.59 1.59 8.53
CA PHE A 54 -13.30 2.61 7.74
C PHE A 54 -14.05 3.59 8.64
N THR A 55 -14.82 3.05 9.59
CA THR A 55 -15.60 3.82 10.56
C THR A 55 -14.72 4.72 11.42
N ASP A 56 -13.54 4.25 11.84
CA ASP A 56 -12.61 5.04 12.65
C ASP A 56 -11.90 6.13 11.82
N CYS A 57 -11.63 5.85 10.55
CA CYS A 57 -11.07 6.83 9.61
C CYS A 57 -12.07 7.95 9.30
N VAL A 58 -13.37 7.64 9.28
CA VAL A 58 -14.45 8.57 8.91
C VAL A 58 -15.01 9.33 10.12
N ASN A 59 -15.16 8.68 11.28
CA ASN A 59 -15.83 9.26 12.45
C ASN A 59 -14.94 10.18 13.29
N LYS A 60 -13.61 10.19 13.08
CA LYS A 60 -12.71 11.09 13.82
C LYS A 60 -12.82 12.56 13.42
N ASP A 61 -13.48 12.87 12.30
CA ASP A 61 -13.63 14.25 11.79
C ASP A 61 -15.07 14.52 11.32
N THR A 62 -15.97 14.65 12.28
CA THR A 62 -17.42 14.86 12.06
C THR A 62 -17.76 16.18 11.35
N LYS A 63 -16.81 17.12 11.24
CA LYS A 63 -17.03 18.41 10.55
C LYS A 63 -16.66 18.41 9.07
N ASN A 64 -16.02 17.36 8.54
CA ASN A 64 -15.51 17.36 7.16
C ASN A 64 -15.48 15.97 6.49
N THR A 65 -16.39 15.10 6.88
CA THR A 65 -16.53 13.73 6.36
C THR A 65 -16.48 13.65 4.83
N GLU A 66 -17.17 14.55 4.12
CA GLU A 66 -17.18 14.57 2.65
C GLU A 66 -15.80 14.91 2.05
N LYS A 67 -15.10 15.89 2.62
CA LYS A 67 -13.75 16.29 2.19
C LYS A 67 -12.73 15.19 2.46
N ILE A 68 -12.90 14.47 3.55
CA ILE A 68 -12.08 13.32 3.93
C ILE A 68 -12.30 12.18 2.96
N CYS A 69 -13.55 11.76 2.76
CA CYS A 69 -13.89 10.75 1.77
C CYS A 69 -13.34 11.09 0.38
N LYS A 70 -13.40 12.36 -0.04
CA LYS A 70 -12.87 12.81 -1.33
C LYS A 70 -11.34 12.72 -1.42
N LYS A 71 -10.61 13.19 -0.41
CA LYS A 71 -9.15 13.01 -0.33
C LYS A 71 -8.76 11.53 -0.34
N PHE A 72 -9.48 10.71 0.42
CA PHE A 72 -9.25 9.27 0.48
C PHE A 72 -9.51 8.60 -0.89
N PHE A 73 -10.58 8.96 -1.60
CA PHE A 73 -10.86 8.45 -2.94
C PHE A 73 -9.82 8.87 -3.99
N GLU A 74 -9.33 10.12 -3.92
CA GLU A 74 -8.39 10.66 -4.91
C GLU A 74 -6.95 10.17 -4.70
N GLU A 75 -6.52 9.92 -3.45
CA GLU A 75 -5.14 9.54 -3.12
C GLU A 75 -4.90 8.03 -2.98
N ILE A 76 -5.93 7.24 -2.62
CA ILE A 76 -5.76 5.79 -2.32
C ILE A 76 -6.25 4.88 -3.44
N ILE A 77 -7.24 5.30 -4.25
CA ILE A 77 -7.89 4.42 -5.26
C ILE A 77 -7.35 4.67 -6.69
N LYS A 78 -6.42 5.61 -6.88
CA LYS A 78 -5.92 6.02 -8.21
C LYS A 78 -4.50 5.55 -8.53
#